data_AF-A0A919RWN0-F1
#
_entry.id   AF-A0A919RWN0-F1
#
_cell.length_a   1.000
_cell.length_b   1.000
_cell.length_c   1.000
_cell.angle_alpha   90.00
_cell.angle_beta   90.00
_cell.angle_gamma   90.00
#
_symmetry.space_group_name_H-M   'P 1'
#
loop_
_entity.id
_entity.type
_entity.pdbx_description
1 polymer ?
#
loop_
_entity_poly.entity_id
_entity_poly.type
_entity_poly.pdbx_seq_one_letter_code
_entity_poly.pdbx_strand_id
1 'polypeptide(L)'
;MEDRFEISLLLDYYGSLLTEKQQDIMTMYYNDDLSLAEISEINNTSRQAIHDLLKRCYKQLLAYEEKLKLLEKGNIKKEKRNKLINDLKVKYELQIEIIDYIDNVLEDIING
;
A
#
# COMPACT_ATOMS: atom_id res chain seq x y z
N MET A 1 0.91 4.61 17.59
CA MET A 1 1.84 4.67 16.45
C MET A 1 1.01 4.17 15.29
N GLU A 2 0.66 5.05 14.35
CA GLU A 2 -0.03 4.62 13.13
C GLU A 2 0.91 3.64 12.41
N ASP A 3 0.40 2.54 11.88
CA ASP A 3 1.23 1.54 11.22
C ASP A 3 1.76 2.12 9.91
N ARG A 4 3.06 2.43 9.88
CA ARG A 4 3.75 2.99 8.70
C ARG A 4 3.53 2.10 7.47
N PHE A 5 3.48 0.79 7.67
CA PHE A 5 3.23 -0.16 6.60
C PHE A 5 1.80 -0.03 6.05
N GLU A 6 0.80 0.09 6.92
CA GLU A 6 -0.60 0.29 6.50
C GLU A 6 -0.78 1.59 5.71
N ILE A 7 -0.13 2.67 6.13
CA ILE A 7 -0.21 3.95 5.42
C ILE A 7 0.47 3.88 4.05
N SER A 8 1.62 3.20 3.95
CA SER A 8 2.29 2.94 2.68
C SER A 8 1.35 2.20 1.71
N LEU A 9 0.67 1.15 2.18
CA LEU A 9 -0.33 0.44 1.36
C LEU A 9 -1.50 1.35 0.95
N LEU A 10 -2.02 2.17 1.86
CA LEU A 10 -3.08 3.13 1.51
C LEU A 10 -2.62 4.16 0.47
N LEU A 11 -1.34 4.58 0.51
CA LEU A 11 -0.75 5.45 -0.50
C LEU A 11 -0.68 4.76 -1.87
N ASP A 12 -0.36 3.48 -1.94
CA ASP A 12 -0.36 2.74 -3.21
C ASP A 12 -1.75 2.72 -3.87
N TYR A 13 -2.81 2.57 -3.07
CA TYR A 13 -4.19 2.54 -3.56
C TYR A 13 -4.78 3.93 -3.85
N TYR A 14 -4.46 4.93 -3.03
CA TYR A 14 -5.19 6.20 -3.02
C TYR A 14 -4.29 7.44 -3.16
N GLY A 15 -2.97 7.27 -3.25
CA GLY A 15 -2.01 8.38 -3.33
C GLY A 15 -2.27 9.30 -4.51
N SER A 16 -2.73 8.75 -5.64
CA SER A 16 -3.10 9.51 -6.84
C SER A 16 -4.34 10.40 -6.68
N LEU A 17 -5.12 10.24 -5.60
CA LEU A 17 -6.25 11.11 -5.26
C LEU A 17 -5.82 12.31 -4.41
N LEU A 18 -4.60 12.29 -3.87
CA LEU A 18 -4.01 13.45 -3.22
C LEU A 18 -3.48 14.42 -4.28
N THR A 19 -3.24 15.67 -3.88
CA THR A 19 -2.48 16.58 -4.75
C THR A 19 -1.03 16.07 -4.86
N GLU A 20 -0.34 16.34 -5.98
CA GLU A 20 1.08 15.99 -6.18
C GLU A 20 1.97 16.28 -4.96
N LYS A 21 1.94 17.53 -4.45
CA LYS A 21 2.69 17.92 -3.24
C LYS A 21 2.36 17.11 -1.99
N GLN A 22 1.09 16.71 -1.82
CA GLN A 22 0.68 15.89 -0.68
C GLN A 22 1.20 14.47 -0.82
N GLN A 23 1.09 13.89 -2.02
CA GLN A 23 1.61 12.57 -2.32
C GLN A 23 3.12 12.53 -2.13
N ASP A 24 3.87 13.50 -2.66
CA ASP A 24 5.32 13.58 -2.52
C ASP A 24 5.76 13.62 -1.05
N ILE A 25 5.14 14.48 -0.23
CA ILE A 25 5.48 14.59 1.19
C ILE A 25 5.14 13.29 1.95
N MET A 26 4.03 12.64 1.60
CA MET A 26 3.66 11.35 2.20
C MET A 26 4.65 10.26 1.80
N THR A 27 5.06 10.18 0.53
CA THR A 27 6.07 9.24 0.03
C THR A 27 7.41 9.44 0.72
N MET A 28 7.90 10.68 0.80
CA MET A 28 9.14 11.01 1.50
C MET A 28 9.13 10.50 2.95
N TYR A 29 8.00 10.68 3.64
CA TYR A 29 7.89 10.29 5.03
C TYR A 29 7.70 8.78 5.23
N TYR A 30 6.79 8.14 4.48
CA TYR A 30 6.36 6.75 4.72
C TYR A 30 7.14 5.70 3.92
N ASN A 31 7.65 6.05 2.75
CA ASN A 31 8.34 5.12 1.84
C ASN A 31 9.86 5.36 1.79
N ASP A 32 10.29 6.62 1.86
CA ASP A 32 11.72 6.98 1.75
C ASP A 32 12.42 7.17 3.11
N ASP A 33 11.68 6.99 4.22
CA ASP A 33 12.17 7.13 5.60
C ASP A 33 12.77 8.50 5.96
N LEU A 34 12.44 9.58 5.24
CA LEU A 34 12.89 10.92 5.58
C LEU A 34 12.24 11.42 6.87
N SER A 35 13.03 12.09 7.70
CA SER A 35 12.56 12.77 8.90
C SER A 35 11.78 14.04 8.58
N LEU A 36 10.96 14.51 9.53
CA LEU A 36 10.26 15.79 9.41
C LEU A 36 11.21 16.97 9.18
N ALA A 37 12.44 16.88 9.67
CA ALA A 37 13.47 17.90 9.48
C ALA A 37 13.90 17.96 8.01
N GLU A 38 14.32 16.83 7.44
CA GLU A 38 14.75 16.72 6.05
C GLU A 38 13.63 17.15 5.08
N ILE A 39 12.40 16.68 5.33
CA ILE A 39 11.25 17.06 4.50
C ILE A 39 10.96 18.56 4.60
N SER A 40 11.07 19.15 5.79
CA SER A 40 10.84 20.58 6.00
C SER A 40 11.86 21.45 5.25
N GLU A 41 13.11 21.00 5.20
CA GLU A 41 14.20 21.67 4.47
C GLU A 41 13.98 21.58 2.96
N ILE A 42 13.68 20.38 2.43
CA ILE A 42 13.37 20.16 0.99
C ILE A 42 12.19 21.03 0.54
N ASN A 43 11.15 21.12 1.37
CA ASN A 43 9.91 21.82 1.03
C ASN A 43 9.89 23.30 1.44
N ASN A 44 11.00 23.83 1.98
CA ASN A 44 11.13 25.20 2.48
C ASN A 44 9.96 25.61 3.39
N THR A 45 9.62 24.76 4.36
CA THR A 45 8.49 24.97 5.27
C THR A 45 8.85 24.58 6.71
N SER A 46 7.91 24.73 7.64
CA SER A 46 8.16 24.34 9.04
C SER A 46 7.89 22.85 9.26
N ARG A 47 8.60 22.25 10.23
CA ARG A 47 8.33 20.86 10.68
C ARG A 47 6.88 20.67 11.11
N GLN A 48 6.29 21.70 11.73
CA GLN A 48 4.89 21.69 12.15
C GLN A 48 3.95 21.61 10.95
N ALA A 49 4.22 22.38 9.88
CA ALA A 49 3.43 22.33 8.66
C ALA A 49 3.48 20.95 7.98
N ILE A 50 4.66 20.31 7.95
CA ILE A 50 4.81 18.93 7.45
C ILE A 50 4.00 17.96 8.31
N HIS A 51 4.17 17.99 9.64
CA HIS A 51 3.44 17.11 10.54
C HIS A 51 1.91 17.24 10.39
N ASP A 52 1.41 18.47 10.32
CA ASP A 52 -0.02 18.73 10.15
C ASP A 52 -0.53 18.29 8.78
N LEU A 53 0.31 18.38 7.74
CA LEU A 53 -0.02 17.85 6.41
C LEU A 53 -0.13 16.32 6.44
N LEU A 54 0.87 15.62 6.99
CA LEU A 54 0.87 14.15 7.09
C LEU A 54 -0.39 13.66 7.79
N LYS A 55 -0.76 14.28 8.92
CA LYS A 55 -1.96 13.94 9.68
C LYS A 55 -3.25 14.17 8.90
N ARG A 56 -3.33 15.24 8.10
CA ARG A 56 -4.51 15.50 7.26
C ARG A 56 -4.61 14.52 6.10
N CYS A 57 -3.50 14.23 5.42
CA CYS A 57 -3.47 13.28 4.32
C CYS A 57 -3.81 11.87 4.79
N TYR A 58 -3.28 11.44 5.94
CA TYR A 58 -3.63 10.16 6.55
C TYR A 58 -5.15 10.02 6.75
N LYS A 59 -5.81 11.04 7.32
CA LYS A 59 -7.26 11.04 7.48
C LYS A 59 -8.03 10.96 6.15
N GLN A 60 -7.50 11.58 5.09
CA GLN A 60 -8.11 11.48 3.76
C GLN A 60 -8.00 10.06 3.20
N LEU A 61 -6.82 9.45 3.30
CA LEU A 61 -6.60 8.05 2.87
C LEU A 61 -7.53 7.09 3.60
N LEU A 62 -7.69 7.23 4.92
CA LEU A 62 -8.65 6.44 5.69
C LEU A 62 -10.10 6.65 5.24
N ALA A 63 -10.49 7.90 4.96
CA ALA A 63 -11.83 8.20 4.47
C ALA A 63 -12.09 7.63 3.06
N TYR A 64 -11.05 7.53 2.23
CA TYR A 64 -11.13 6.82 0.95
C TYR A 64 -11.30 5.32 1.16
N GLU A 65 -10.52 4.71 2.05
CA GLU A 65 -10.64 3.28 2.37
C GLU A 65 -12.01 2.94 2.95
N GLU A 66 -12.54 3.75 3.87
CA GLU A 66 -13.88 3.54 4.45
C GLU A 66 -14.96 3.44 3.37
N LYS A 67 -14.84 4.25 2.31
CA LYS A 67 -15.83 4.33 1.22
C LYS A 67 -15.59 3.33 0.11
N LEU A 68 -14.33 3.09 -0.27
CA LEU A 68 -13.97 2.34 -1.47
C LEU A 68 -13.54 0.91 -1.17
N LYS A 69 -12.95 0.68 0.01
CA LYS A 69 -12.50 -0.62 0.51
C LYS A 69 -11.55 -1.34 -0.44
N LEU A 70 -10.68 -0.61 -1.16
CA LEU A 70 -9.79 -1.19 -2.16
C LEU A 70 -8.70 -2.03 -1.50
N LEU A 71 -8.12 -1.56 -0.38
CA LEU A 71 -7.13 -2.33 0.36
C LEU A 71 -7.75 -3.61 0.92
N GLU A 72 -8.92 -3.51 1.56
CA GLU A 72 -9.69 -4.67 2.04
C GLU A 72 -9.96 -5.68 0.91
N LYS A 73 -10.47 -5.21 -0.24
CA LYS A 73 -10.73 -6.07 -1.41
C LYS A 73 -9.45 -6.71 -1.95
N GLY A 74 -8.34 -5.97 -1.98
CA GLY A 74 -7.03 -6.47 -2.39
C GLY A 74 -6.56 -7.61 -1.48
N ASN A 75 -6.68 -7.42 -0.16
CA ASN A 75 -6.35 -8.43 0.85
C ASN A 75 -7.21 -9.70 0.69
N ILE A 76 -8.52 -9.55 0.52
CA ILE A 76 -9.42 -10.69 0.29
C ILE A 76 -9.05 -11.46 -0.99
N LYS A 77 -8.68 -10.76 -2.08
CA LYS A 77 -8.21 -11.40 -3.31
C LYS A 77 -6.93 -12.19 -3.06
N LYS A 78 -5.95 -11.60 -2.35
CA LYS A 78 -4.68 -12.24 -2.01
C LYS A 78 -4.87 -13.48 -1.13
N GLU A 79 -5.75 -13.40 -0.12
CA GLU A 79 -6.08 -14.55 0.74
C GLU A 79 -6.72 -15.70 -0.06
N LYS A 80 -7.69 -15.38 -0.93
CA LYS A 80 -8.31 -16.40 -1.81
C LYS A 80 -7.30 -17.06 -2.73
N ARG A 81 -6.38 -16.27 -3.30
CA ARG A 81 -5.28 -16.78 -4.14
C ARG A 81 -4.38 -17.73 -3.36
N ASN A 82 -3.86 -17.29 -2.22
CA ASN A 82 -2.97 -18.09 -1.37
C ASN A 82 -3.65 -19.38 -0.91
N LYS A 83 -4.93 -19.31 -0.56
CA LYS A 83 -5.73 -20.49 -0.21
C LYS A 83 -5.82 -21.47 -1.38
N LEU A 84 -6.15 -21.01 -2.58
CA LEU A 84 -6.22 -21.85 -3.77
C LEU A 84 -4.89 -22.54 -4.06
N ILE A 85 -3.79 -21.80 -4.03
CA ILE A 85 -2.44 -22.33 -4.26
C ILE A 85 -2.11 -23.41 -3.23
N ASN A 86 -2.37 -23.15 -1.96
CA ASN A 86 -2.13 -24.11 -0.89
C ASN A 86 -3.01 -25.37 -1.03
N ASP A 87 -4.29 -25.20 -1.36
CA ASP A 87 -5.22 -26.31 -1.58
C ASP A 87 -4.74 -27.19 -2.76
N LEU A 88 -4.29 -26.58 -3.86
CA LEU A 88 -3.74 -27.30 -5.01
C LEU A 88 -2.43 -28.03 -4.66
N LYS A 89 -1.52 -27.36 -3.95
CA LYS A 89 -0.24 -27.93 -3.52
C LYS A 89 -0.45 -29.17 -2.64
N VAL A 90 -1.34 -29.07 -1.65
CA VAL A 90 -1.60 -30.18 -0.71
C VAL A 90 -2.38 -31.31 -1.38
N LYS A 91 -3.42 -30.98 -2.16
CA LYS A 91 -4.31 -32.00 -2.74
C LYS A 91 -3.66 -32.84 -3.84
N TYR A 92 -2.75 -32.25 -4.61
CA TYR A 92 -2.15 -32.88 -5.77
C TYR A 92 -0.63 -33.07 -5.66
N GLU A 93 -0.02 -32.76 -4.51
CA GLU A 93 1.42 -32.85 -4.27
C GLU A 93 2.24 -32.19 -5.39
N LEU A 94 1.79 -31.02 -5.85
CA LEU A 94 2.37 -30.35 -7.00
C LEU A 94 3.84 -29.97 -6.73
N GLN A 95 4.65 -30.16 -7.77
CA GLN A 95 6.04 -29.68 -7.80
C GLN A 95 6.08 -28.15 -7.68
N ILE A 96 7.14 -27.64 -7.06
CA ILE A 96 7.31 -26.21 -6.76
C ILE A 96 7.26 -25.39 -8.05
N GLU A 97 7.87 -25.87 -9.13
CA GLU A 97 7.90 -25.17 -10.42
C GLU A 97 6.50 -24.96 -11.02
N ILE A 98 5.59 -25.91 -10.80
CA ILE A 98 4.19 -25.82 -11.26
C ILE A 98 3.43 -24.80 -10.41
N ILE A 99 3.67 -24.80 -9.09
CA ILE A 99 3.07 -23.83 -8.18
C ILE A 99 3.51 -22.41 -8.52
N ASP A 100 4.80 -22.21 -8.76
CA ASP A 100 5.36 -20.90 -9.13
C ASP A 100 4.78 -20.43 -10.47
N TYR A 101 4.66 -21.32 -11.46
CA TYR A 101 3.99 -21.00 -12.73
C TYR A 101 2.53 -20.56 -12.50
N ILE A 102 1.77 -21.30 -11.69
CA ILE A 102 0.38 -20.97 -11.38
C ILE A 102 0.27 -19.61 -10.65
N ASP A 103 1.14 -19.34 -9.66
CA ASP A 103 1.11 -18.07 -8.93
C ASP A 103 1.40 -16.89 -9.87
N ASN A 104 2.40 -17.00 -10.74
CA ASN A 104 2.70 -15.97 -11.74
C ASN A 104 1.51 -15.71 -12.68
N VAL A 105 0.88 -16.75 -13.22
CA VAL A 105 -0.30 -16.60 -14.09
C VAL A 105 -1.47 -15.95 -13.34
N LEU A 106 -1.68 -16.31 -12.07
CA LEU A 106 -2.73 -15.71 -11.24
C LEU A 106 -2.43 -14.25 -10.91
N GLU A 107 -1.17 -13.89 -10.71
CA GLU A 107 -0.74 -12.51 -10.49
C GLU A 107 -1.01 -11.64 -11.73
N ASP A 108 -0.67 -12.14 -12.91
CA ASP A 108 -0.96 -11.47 -14.19
C ASP A 108 -2.47 -11.25 -14.40
N ILE A 109 -3.31 -12.23 -14.06
CA ILE A 109 -4.78 -12.11 -14.20
C ILE A 109 -5.38 -11.09 -13.22
N ILE A 110 -4.78 -10.94 -12.04
CA ILE A 110 -5.30 -10.05 -11.00
C ILE A 110 -4.84 -8.60 -11.20
N ASN A 111 -3.64 -8.42 -11.75
CA ASN A 111 -2.99 -7.11 -11.92
C ASN A 111 -3.02 -6.58 -13.37
N GLY A 112 -3.33 -7.41 -14.36
CA GLY A 112 -3.58 -7.02 -15.75
C GLY A 112 -5.01 -6.60 -16.01
#